data_AF-A0A1D1UM09-F1
#
_entry.id   AF-A0A1D1UM09-F1
#
_cell.length_a   1.000
_cell.length_b   1.000
_cell.length_c   1.000
_cell.angle_alpha   90.00
_cell.angle_beta   90.00
_cell.angle_gamma   90.00
#
_symmetry.space_group_name_H-M   'P 1'
#
loop_
_entity.id
_entity.type
_entity.pdbx_description
1 polymer ?
#
loop_
_entity_poly.entity_id
_entity_poly.type
_entity_poly.pdbx_seq_one_letter_code
_entity_poly.pdbx_strand_id
1 'polypeptide(L)'
;MSDVMKGSDHRIRDSSVLYPCTMPPIKFTGEVVKKLTLLYGNVNDIRSKSEETKRWMEERNAGIVALVETWADESTADCLIADLDQYNLFRKD
;
A
#
# COMPACT_ATOMS: atom_id res chain seq x y z
N MET A 1 43.20 31.75 -6.28
CA MET A 1 43.40 31.60 -4.82
C MET A 1 42.77 32.82 -4.17
N SER A 2 41.65 32.78 -3.48
CA SER A 2 40.82 31.67 -2.99
C SER A 2 39.41 32.23 -2.72
N ASP A 3 38.38 31.51 -3.14
CA ASP A 3 36.98 31.82 -2.84
C ASP A 3 36.70 31.76 -1.34
N VAL A 4 36.08 32.83 -0.80
CA VAL A 4 35.50 32.83 0.55
C VAL A 4 33.99 32.70 0.40
N MET A 5 33.51 31.48 0.52
CA MET A 5 32.11 31.14 0.77
C MET A 5 31.69 31.70 2.14
N LYS A 6 30.61 32.48 2.18
CA LYS A 6 29.88 32.73 3.43
C LYS A 6 28.38 32.91 3.21
N GLY A 7 27.63 31.95 3.76
CA GLY A 7 26.30 32.16 4.32
C GLY A 7 25.12 31.89 3.39
N SER A 8 24.69 30.64 3.28
CA SER A 8 23.33 30.32 2.84
C SER A 8 22.56 29.70 4.00
N ASP A 9 21.61 30.49 4.48
CA ASP A 9 20.64 30.20 5.55
C ASP A 9 19.83 28.94 5.21
N HIS A 10 20.13 27.83 5.88
CA HIS A 10 19.44 26.56 5.71
C HIS A 10 18.15 26.57 6.53
N ARG A 11 17.10 27.21 6.00
CA ARG A 11 15.73 26.88 6.41
C ARG A 11 15.39 25.50 5.86
N ILE A 12 15.41 24.49 6.72
CA ILE A 12 14.81 23.19 6.44
C ILE A 12 13.32 23.44 6.19
N ARG A 13 12.91 23.42 4.92
CA ARG A 13 11.51 23.40 4.53
C ARG A 13 11.02 21.98 4.73
N ASP A 14 10.25 21.80 5.78
CA ASP A 14 9.44 20.61 6.03
C ASP A 14 8.60 20.33 4.77
N SER A 15 9.01 19.32 4.01
CA SER A 15 8.39 18.91 2.74
C SER A 15 7.57 17.64 2.94
N SER A 16 6.79 17.59 4.02
CA SER A 16 5.76 16.56 4.21
C SER A 16 4.43 16.99 3.57
N VAL A 17 4.47 17.48 2.33
CA VAL A 17 3.26 17.65 1.52
C VAL A 17 3.07 16.35 0.74
N LEU A 18 2.37 15.38 1.34
CA LEU A 18 1.90 14.21 0.62
C LEU A 18 0.84 14.68 -0.38
N TYR A 19 1.24 14.91 -1.63
CA TYR A 19 0.28 15.16 -2.70
C TYR A 19 -0.60 13.90 -2.83
N PRO A 20 -1.93 13.99 -2.65
CA PRO A 20 -2.79 12.87 -2.99
C PRO A 20 -2.59 12.63 -4.49
N CYS A 21 -2.06 11.45 -4.83
CA CYS A 21 -1.84 11.05 -6.20
C CYS A 21 -3.21 10.81 -6.83
N THR A 22 -3.87 11.87 -7.31
CA THR A 22 -5.14 11.78 -8.00
C THR A 22 -4.85 11.30 -9.42
N MET A 23 -5.08 10.02 -9.67
CA MET A 23 -5.10 9.53 -11.04
C MET A 23 -6.19 10.28 -11.81
N PRO A 24 -5.86 10.92 -12.95
CA PRO A 24 -6.87 11.57 -13.76
C PRO A 24 -7.93 10.52 -14.16
N PRO A 25 -9.23 10.86 -14.11
CA PRO A 25 -10.28 9.91 -14.44
C PRO A 25 -10.09 9.45 -15.89
N ILE A 26 -9.77 8.16 -16.06
CA ILE A 26 -9.66 7.53 -17.36
C ILE A 26 -11.07 7.48 -17.96
N LYS A 27 -11.31 8.26 -19.03
CA LYS A 27 -12.57 8.25 -19.75
C LYS A 27 -12.61 7.04 -20.68
N PHE A 28 -13.14 5.93 -20.17
CA PHE A 28 -13.42 4.76 -20.99
C PHE A 28 -14.77 4.95 -21.69
N THR A 29 -14.79 4.88 -23.03
CA THR A 29 -16.00 5.07 -23.85
C THR A 29 -16.64 3.74 -24.28
N GLY A 30 -16.08 2.61 -23.87
CA GLY A 30 -16.66 1.29 -24.08
C GLY A 30 -17.56 0.86 -22.92
N GLU A 31 -18.33 -0.21 -23.14
CA GLU A 31 -19.09 -0.85 -22.07
C GLU A 31 -18.13 -1.54 -21.09
N VAL A 32 -18.25 -1.23 -19.80
CA VAL A 32 -17.48 -1.91 -18.75
C VAL A 32 -18.19 -3.20 -18.39
N VAL A 33 -17.75 -4.31 -18.98
CA VAL A 33 -18.34 -5.65 -18.75
C VAL A 33 -17.84 -6.28 -17.45
N LYS A 34 -16.59 -5.99 -17.05
CA LYS A 34 -15.97 -6.46 -15.81
C LYS A 34 -15.06 -5.39 -15.23
N LYS A 35 -15.02 -5.30 -13.90
CA LYS A 35 -14.17 -4.39 -13.15
C LYS A 35 -13.25 -5.19 -12.25
N LEU A 36 -11.94 -4.94 -12.35
CA LEU A 36 -10.94 -5.48 -11.43
C LEU A 36 -10.60 -4.41 -10.39
N THR A 37 -10.68 -4.78 -9.12
CA THR A 37 -10.30 -3.91 -8.00
C THR A 37 -8.97 -4.36 -7.44
N LEU A 38 -8.03 -3.43 -7.31
CA LEU A 38 -6.72 -3.62 -6.72
C LEU A 38 -6.66 -2.86 -5.39
N LEU A 39 -6.19 -3.51 -4.33
CA LEU A 39 -5.88 -2.85 -3.07
C LEU A 39 -4.39 -2.91 -2.81
N TYR A 40 -3.86 -1.80 -2.34
CA TYR A 40 -2.49 -1.69 -1.86
C TYR A 40 -2.51 -1.04 -0.48
N GLY A 41 -1.85 -1.64 0.50
CA GLY A 41 -1.83 -1.15 1.87
C GLY A 41 -0.54 -1.47 2.59
N ASN A 42 0.03 -0.48 3.28
CA ASN A 42 1.03 -0.73 4.29
C ASN A 42 0.31 -1.08 5.60
N VAL A 43 0.56 -2.28 6.12
CA VAL A 43 -0.10 -2.76 7.33
C VAL A 43 0.73 -2.55 8.59
N ASN A 44 2.05 -2.30 8.48
CA ASN A 44 2.94 -2.10 9.62
C ASN A 44 2.72 -3.17 10.70
N ASP A 45 3.15 -4.40 10.39
CA ASP A 45 2.86 -5.65 11.11
C ASP A 45 1.42 -6.16 10.94
N ILE A 46 1.26 -7.14 10.06
CA ILE A 46 -0.04 -7.74 9.73
C ILE A 46 -0.67 -8.47 10.93
N ARG A 47 0.14 -8.95 11.88
CA ARG A 47 -0.37 -9.68 13.04
C ARG A 47 -1.22 -8.80 13.94
N SER A 48 -0.83 -7.53 14.06
CA SER A 48 -1.57 -6.54 14.85
C SER A 48 -2.86 -6.05 14.17
N LYS A 49 -2.96 -6.18 12.83
CA LYS A 49 -4.06 -5.62 12.00
C LYS A 49 -4.79 -6.65 11.16
N SER A 50 -4.71 -7.92 11.51
CA SER A 50 -5.25 -9.00 10.69
C SER A 50 -6.76 -8.87 10.46
N GLU A 51 -7.53 -8.67 11.52
CA GLU A 51 -8.99 -8.54 11.46
C GLU A 51 -9.45 -7.27 10.72
N GLU A 52 -8.72 -6.16 10.92
CA GLU A 52 -8.98 -4.91 10.19
C GLU A 52 -8.70 -5.09 8.69
N THR A 53 -7.59 -5.73 8.36
CA THR A 53 -7.18 -5.98 6.97
C THR A 53 -8.16 -6.92 6.27
N LYS A 54 -8.61 -7.99 6.94
CA LYS A 54 -9.64 -8.90 6.42
C LYS A 54 -10.93 -8.15 6.10
N ARG A 55 -11.48 -7.41 7.07
CA ARG A 55 -12.70 -6.60 6.86
C ARG A 55 -12.54 -5.62 5.70
N TRP A 56 -11.39 -4.95 5.62
CA TRP A 56 -11.12 -3.99 4.56
C TRP A 56 -11.08 -4.64 3.17
N MET A 57 -10.52 -5.85 3.05
CA MET A 57 -10.48 -6.60 1.80
C MET A 57 -11.88 -7.05 1.36
N GLU A 58 -12.68 -7.55 2.30
CA GLU A 58 -14.07 -7.98 2.07
C GLU A 58 -14.98 -6.81 1.65
N GLU A 59 -14.95 -5.71 2.40
CA GLU A 59 -15.77 -4.51 2.13
C GLU A 59 -15.52 -3.94 0.74
N ARG A 60 -14.30 -4.08 0.23
CA ARG A 60 -13.87 -3.54 -1.07
C ARG A 60 -14.02 -4.52 -2.22
N ASN A 61 -14.34 -5.80 -1.93
CA ASN A 61 -14.43 -6.88 -2.90
C ASN A 61 -13.23 -6.87 -3.87
N ALA A 62 -12.03 -6.86 -3.30
CA ALA A 62 -10.80 -6.71 -4.07
C ALA A 62 -10.49 -7.97 -4.87
N GLY A 63 -10.12 -7.85 -6.15
CA GLY A 63 -9.66 -9.01 -6.91
C GLY A 63 -8.20 -9.37 -6.61
N ILE A 64 -7.39 -8.36 -6.25
CA ILE A 64 -5.97 -8.49 -5.95
C ILE A 64 -5.64 -7.55 -4.80
N VAL A 65 -4.85 -8.03 -3.83
CA VAL A 65 -4.43 -7.27 -2.65
C VAL A 65 -2.91 -7.38 -2.51
N ALA A 66 -2.25 -6.24 -2.37
CA ALA A 66 -0.81 -6.13 -2.13
C ALA A 66 -0.57 -5.46 -0.78
N LEU A 67 -0.04 -6.21 0.17
CA LEU A 67 0.28 -5.73 1.51
C LEU A 67 1.80 -5.62 1.66
N VAL A 68 2.26 -4.50 2.23
CA VAL A 68 3.69 -4.25 2.48
C VAL A 68 3.94 -4.00 3.96
N GLU A 69 5.22 -4.16 4.36
CA GLU A 69 5.66 -4.05 5.76
C GLU A 69 4.80 -4.93 6.68
N THR A 70 4.60 -6.18 6.25
CA THR A 70 3.79 -7.15 6.98
C THR A 70 4.53 -7.72 8.19
N TRP A 71 5.87 -7.72 8.17
CA TRP A 71 6.74 -8.30 9.22
C TRP A 71 6.40 -9.73 9.62
N ALA A 72 5.58 -10.42 8.84
CA ALA A 72 5.19 -11.78 9.12
C ALA A 72 6.38 -12.72 8.88
N ASP A 73 6.57 -13.68 9.77
CA ASP A 73 7.35 -14.89 9.51
C ASP A 73 6.49 -15.95 8.79
N GLU A 74 7.07 -17.09 8.41
CA GLU A 74 6.35 -18.20 7.76
C GLU A 74 5.09 -18.61 8.54
N SER A 75 5.24 -18.83 9.85
CA SER A 75 4.15 -19.28 10.73
C SER A 75 3.00 -18.27 10.88
N THR A 76 3.31 -16.98 10.80
CA THR A 76 2.37 -15.89 11.04
C THR A 76 1.48 -15.63 9.82
N ALA A 77 1.98 -15.79 8.60
CA ALA A 77 1.12 -15.62 7.42
C ALA A 77 0.15 -16.79 7.25
N ASP A 78 0.59 -18.02 7.53
CA ASP A 78 -0.30 -19.18 7.43
C ASP A 78 -1.47 -19.07 8.42
N CYS A 79 -1.24 -18.60 9.65
CA CYS A 79 -2.32 -18.44 10.64
C CYS A 79 -3.27 -17.26 10.36
N LEU A 80 -2.77 -16.17 9.76
CA LEU A 80 -3.57 -14.96 9.53
C LEU A 80 -4.32 -14.98 8.19
N ILE A 81 -3.84 -15.78 7.24
CA ILE A 81 -4.33 -15.89 5.86
C ILE A 81 -5.05 -17.22 5.62
N ALA A 82 -5.00 -18.19 6.54
CA ALA A 82 -5.80 -19.42 6.45
C ALA A 82 -7.32 -19.19 6.32
N ASP A 83 -7.85 -18.03 6.73
CA ASP A 83 -9.26 -17.67 6.50
C ASP A 83 -9.53 -17.09 5.09
N LEU A 84 -8.50 -16.80 4.31
CA LEU A 84 -8.57 -16.28 2.94
C LEU A 84 -8.57 -17.43 1.92
N ASP A 85 -9.42 -18.44 2.14
CA ASP A 85 -9.64 -19.60 1.24
C ASP A 85 -10.01 -19.18 -0.21
N GLN A 86 -10.28 -17.88 -0.40
CA GLN A 86 -10.64 -17.23 -1.65
C GLN A 86 -9.44 -16.61 -2.42
N TYR A 87 -8.24 -16.55 -1.83
CA TYR A 87 -7.07 -15.91 -2.45
C TYR A 87 -5.83 -16.80 -2.44
N ASN A 88 -5.11 -16.79 -3.57
CA ASN A 88 -3.78 -17.38 -3.63
C ASN A 88 -2.76 -16.42 -3.00
N LEU A 89 -2.09 -16.86 -1.93
CA LEU A 89 -1.08 -16.06 -1.25
C LEU A 89 0.28 -16.18 -1.95
N PHE A 90 0.90 -15.03 -2.23
CA PHE A 90 2.28 -14.94 -2.68
C PHE A 90 3.07 -14.07 -1.72
N ARG A 91 4.25 -14.55 -1.31
CA ARG A 91 5.20 -13.80 -0.49
C ARG A 91 6.44 -13.51 -1.31
N LYS A 92 7.00 -12.33 -1.08
CA LYS A 92 8.31 -11.97 -1.60
C LYS A 92 9.31 -12.25 -0.49
N ASP A 93 10.25 -13.16 -0.77
CA ASP A 93 11.41 -13.46 0.08
C ASP A 93 12.31 -12.22 0.28
#